data_AF-A0A524G546-F1
#
_entry.id   AF-A0A524G546-F1
#
_cell.length_a   1.000
_cell.length_b   1.000
_cell.length_c   1.000
_cell.angle_alpha   90.00
_cell.angle_beta   90.00
_cell.angle_gamma   90.00
#
_symmetry.space_group_name_H-M   'P 1'
#
loop_
_entity.id
_entity.type
_entity.pdbx_description
1 polymer ?
#
loop_
_entity_poly.entity_id
_entity_poly.type
_entity_poly.pdbx_seq_one_letter_code
_entity_poly.pdbx_strand_id
1 'polypeptide(L)'
;MGRQNHSIVLLSIIIVLSIQVVISPVALSTDSVLSSRSENTFQKANENTRVIQSLALENSSSIIVDGDTAYVGISGDPGYLVVIDIGNVFVPVESDRVEIAGHVIDIFVLGSHCYVVITDGDFWIFDVTDPYNIESIGFFSVESYTRTIFVENNLVYLGSYDGLRIVDVSDPTNPNELGLYYSYLQIESIHIRNGLAYLCHDGGLMIVDIHNPSSFTILGRYGIIGASGGMCLFDDILFVRYHYTGLVVLNISDPSDPHEIGNYEQYSWIYFFDMYFDGNFLFFAGGLYGVLIYDTFNFSTLIQVGSFDEGFRPRGIQGQEGYIYLVDNDNGLWILEHDCDQDELYSHREYEVGTPPNNPDIDLDNLLDGPEVEIYHTDPFCNDSDSDAIPDGWEVEHGLDPLSNDAHEDADGDTLDNLFEFELGTSPILVDSDGDTYSDDWEYNNGFDPLDPFDPPVTSTQPTQIAQPAQLVLDLLGSNYLLILGLIGAIWIIYQYTSSDSYEDYPYDGTSSQRKWYML
;
A
#
# COMPACT_ATOMS: atom_id res chain seq x y z
N MET A 1 65.77 37.02 40.04
CA MET A 1 65.85 38.48 40.27
C MET A 1 65.28 39.19 39.05
N GLY A 2 64.25 40.02 39.23
CA GLY A 2 64.03 41.26 38.46
C GLY A 2 63.52 41.18 37.01
N ARG A 3 62.19 41.33 36.86
CA ARG A 3 61.40 42.18 35.92
C ARG A 3 62.00 42.58 34.57
N GLN A 4 61.18 42.50 33.51
CA GLN A 4 60.63 43.68 32.82
C GLN A 4 59.31 43.38 32.10
N ASN A 5 58.45 44.41 32.05
CA ASN A 5 57.06 44.46 31.60
C ASN A 5 56.94 44.53 30.07
N HIS A 6 55.81 44.06 29.53
CA HIS A 6 55.08 44.80 28.50
C HIS A 6 53.57 44.63 28.70
N SER A 7 52.89 45.75 28.91
CA SER A 7 51.43 45.88 28.91
C SER A 7 50.96 46.22 27.49
N ILE A 8 49.92 45.55 26.96
CA ILE A 8 49.02 46.11 25.93
C ILE A 8 47.58 45.60 26.17
N VAL A 9 46.75 46.53 26.66
CA VAL A 9 45.32 46.80 26.41
C VAL A 9 44.43 45.66 25.86
N LEU A 10 43.48 45.21 26.70
CA LEU A 10 42.26 44.49 26.30
C LEU A 10 41.21 45.50 25.80
N LEU A 11 40.74 45.34 24.56
CA LEU A 11 39.56 46.03 24.03
C LEU A 11 38.35 45.09 24.13
N SER A 12 37.34 45.53 24.84
CA SER A 12 36.05 44.87 25.02
C SER A 12 35.21 44.99 23.73
N ILE A 13 34.75 43.87 23.20
CA ILE A 13 33.61 43.83 22.26
C ILE A 13 32.58 42.88 22.87
N ILE A 14 31.50 43.47 23.38
CA ILE A 14 30.28 42.78 23.79
C ILE A 14 29.38 42.74 22.57
N ILE A 15 29.12 41.56 22.02
CA ILE A 15 28.01 41.33 21.09
C ILE A 15 26.87 40.72 21.90
N VAL A 16 25.84 41.53 22.16
CA VAL A 16 24.53 41.04 22.63
C VAL A 16 23.76 40.64 21.38
N LEU A 17 23.58 39.34 21.16
CA LEU A 17 22.58 38.83 20.23
C LEU A 17 21.30 38.60 21.01
N SER A 18 20.39 39.57 20.89
CA SER A 18 19.00 39.46 21.34
C SER A 18 18.25 38.52 20.40
N ILE A 19 17.88 37.34 20.89
CA ILE A 19 16.90 36.47 20.24
C ILE A 19 15.52 37.07 20.53
N GLN A 20 14.94 37.74 19.54
CA GLN A 20 13.49 37.98 19.51
C GLN A 20 12.84 36.71 18.97
N VAL A 21 12.16 35.97 19.85
CA VAL A 21 11.20 34.95 19.44
C VAL A 21 10.01 35.69 18.85
N VAL A 22 9.92 35.71 17.52
CA VAL A 22 8.68 36.06 16.81
C VAL A 22 7.84 34.79 16.80
N ILE A 23 6.84 34.73 17.67
CA ILE A 23 5.77 33.74 17.56
C ILE A 23 4.90 34.20 16.38
N SER A 24 5.20 33.71 15.18
CA SER A 24 4.23 33.73 14.09
C SER A 24 3.30 32.54 14.30
N PRO A 25 1.96 32.71 14.16
CA PRO A 25 1.05 31.58 14.15
C PRO A 25 1.43 30.70 12.96
N VAL A 26 1.81 29.45 13.23
CA VAL A 26 1.97 28.43 12.20
C VAL A 26 0.60 28.24 11.56
N ALA A 27 0.43 28.81 10.37
CA ALA A 27 -0.53 28.26 9.44
C ALA A 27 -0.01 26.86 9.09
N LEU A 28 -0.77 25.83 9.49
CA LEU A 28 -0.60 24.47 8.99
C LEU A 28 -0.66 24.53 7.45
N SER A 29 0.51 24.61 6.81
CA SER A 29 0.62 24.33 5.40
C SER A 29 0.51 22.83 5.23
N THR A 30 -0.44 22.39 4.41
CA THR A 30 -0.65 21.01 3.96
C THR A 30 0.65 20.29 3.52
N ASP A 31 1.70 21.04 3.17
CA ASP A 31 3.00 20.52 2.77
C ASP A 31 3.77 19.76 3.88
N SER A 32 3.58 20.07 5.17
CA SER A 32 4.32 19.41 6.26
C SER A 32 3.72 18.07 6.69
N VAL A 33 2.42 17.88 6.48
CA VAL A 33 1.72 16.61 6.71
C VAL A 33 2.02 15.64 5.57
N LEU A 34 2.12 16.14 4.33
CA LEU A 34 2.50 15.34 3.18
C LEU A 34 3.96 14.86 3.25
N SER A 35 4.89 15.68 3.76
CA SER A 35 6.31 15.30 3.85
C SER A 35 6.63 14.30 4.95
N SER A 36 5.88 14.32 6.07
CA SER A 36 6.07 13.37 7.18
C SER A 36 5.41 12.02 6.91
N ARG A 37 4.29 12.00 6.17
CA ARG A 37 3.69 10.78 5.63
C ARG A 37 4.59 10.17 4.54
N SER A 38 5.17 10.96 3.63
CA SER A 38 5.98 10.38 2.53
C SER A 38 7.23 9.61 2.96
N GLU A 39 7.94 10.01 4.02
CA GLU A 39 9.14 9.27 4.48
C GLU A 39 8.79 8.07 5.38
N ASN A 40 7.81 8.20 6.29
CA ASN A 40 7.36 7.08 7.12
C ASN A 40 6.54 6.03 6.35
N THR A 41 5.71 6.46 5.39
CA THR A 41 4.91 5.54 4.56
C THR A 41 5.79 4.83 3.51
N PHE A 42 6.92 5.44 3.07
CA PHE A 42 7.82 4.78 2.11
C PHE A 42 8.48 3.51 2.67
N GLN A 43 8.79 3.52 3.97
CA GLN A 43 9.36 2.36 4.63
C GLN A 43 8.29 1.31 4.92
N LYS A 44 7.11 1.75 5.40
CA LYS A 44 6.01 0.86 5.79
C LYS A 44 5.42 0.05 4.63
N ALA A 45 5.17 0.63 3.46
CA ALA A 45 4.54 -0.15 2.37
C ALA A 45 5.44 -1.29 1.85
N ASN A 46 6.77 -1.10 1.87
CA ASN A 46 7.72 -2.16 1.54
C ASN A 46 7.87 -3.19 2.68
N GLU A 47 7.73 -2.78 3.93
CA GLU A 47 7.75 -3.67 5.10
C GLU A 47 6.46 -4.52 5.18
N ASN A 48 5.34 -3.97 4.68
CA ASN A 48 4.02 -4.59 4.73
C ASN A 48 3.70 -5.49 3.52
N THR A 49 4.51 -5.48 2.46
CA THR A 49 4.29 -6.33 1.28
C THR A 49 5.44 -7.33 1.12
N ARG A 50 5.14 -8.62 0.95
CA ARG A 50 6.18 -9.65 0.72
C ARG A 50 5.74 -10.79 -0.18
N VAL A 51 6.71 -11.43 -0.83
CA VAL A 51 6.50 -12.68 -1.57
C VAL A 51 6.35 -13.84 -0.59
N ILE A 52 5.28 -14.60 -0.77
CA ILE A 52 5.06 -15.83 0.00
C ILE A 52 5.43 -17.07 -0.82
N GLN A 53 5.28 -17.03 -2.15
CA GLN A 53 5.53 -18.17 -3.01
C GLN A 53 5.70 -17.79 -4.48
N SER A 54 6.33 -18.68 -5.27
CA SER A 54 6.41 -18.58 -6.72
C SER A 54 6.32 -19.94 -7.42
N LEU A 55 5.96 -19.90 -8.71
CA LEU A 55 5.96 -21.03 -9.61
C LEU A 55 6.60 -20.62 -10.94
N ALA A 56 7.68 -21.32 -11.32
CA ALA A 56 8.46 -20.98 -12.51
C ALA A 56 7.67 -21.24 -13.80
N LEU A 57 7.48 -20.19 -14.60
CA LEU A 57 6.84 -20.21 -15.92
C LEU A 57 7.58 -19.23 -16.84
N GLU A 58 7.89 -19.65 -18.07
CA GLU A 58 8.61 -18.78 -19.02
C GLU A 58 7.63 -18.00 -19.90
N ASN A 59 7.95 -16.74 -20.22
CA ASN A 59 7.21 -15.86 -21.14
C ASN A 59 5.73 -15.65 -20.76
N SER A 60 5.45 -15.54 -19.46
CA SER A 60 4.10 -15.28 -18.96
C SER A 60 3.67 -13.85 -19.31
N SER A 61 2.52 -13.68 -19.97
CA SER A 61 2.05 -12.41 -20.51
C SER A 61 0.79 -11.85 -19.84
N SER A 62 -0.09 -12.73 -19.36
CA SER A 62 -1.37 -12.38 -18.73
C SER A 62 -1.71 -13.37 -17.63
N ILE A 63 -2.48 -12.93 -16.64
CA ILE A 63 -2.99 -13.75 -15.55
C ILE A 63 -4.44 -13.39 -15.27
N ILE A 64 -5.25 -14.42 -15.01
CA ILE A 64 -6.55 -14.29 -14.36
C ILE A 64 -6.62 -15.29 -13.21
N VAL A 65 -7.06 -14.85 -12.05
CA VAL A 65 -7.36 -15.66 -10.88
C VAL A 65 -8.87 -15.69 -10.67
N ASP A 66 -9.40 -16.90 -10.47
CA ASP A 66 -10.81 -17.16 -10.17
C ASP A 66 -10.90 -18.27 -9.11
N GLY A 67 -11.20 -17.88 -7.87
CA GLY A 67 -11.21 -18.77 -6.71
C GLY A 67 -9.85 -19.44 -6.51
N ASP A 68 -9.83 -20.76 -6.34
CA ASP A 68 -8.62 -21.55 -6.09
C ASP A 68 -7.77 -21.81 -7.36
N THR A 69 -8.02 -21.11 -8.47
CA THR A 69 -7.34 -21.38 -9.75
C THR A 69 -6.77 -20.11 -10.39
N ALA A 70 -5.51 -20.17 -10.79
CA ALA A 70 -4.87 -19.16 -11.63
C ALA A 70 -4.69 -19.67 -13.07
N TYR A 71 -5.07 -18.84 -14.03
CA TYR A 71 -4.97 -19.04 -15.47
C TYR A 71 -3.89 -18.11 -16.02
N VAL A 72 -2.80 -18.68 -16.53
CA VAL A 72 -1.64 -17.93 -16.99
C VAL A 72 -1.45 -18.12 -18.49
N GLY A 73 -1.38 -17.00 -19.21
CA GLY A 73 -1.06 -16.97 -20.63
C GLY A 73 0.44 -16.97 -20.84
N ILE A 74 0.93 -17.92 -21.63
CA ILE A 74 2.32 -17.98 -22.05
C ILE A 74 2.42 -17.58 -23.52
N SER A 75 3.22 -16.55 -23.77
CA SER A 75 3.53 -16.05 -25.11
C SER A 75 4.62 -16.90 -25.79
N GLY A 76 4.33 -17.41 -26.98
CA GLY A 76 5.30 -18.17 -27.78
C GLY A 76 4.77 -18.55 -29.15
N ASP A 77 5.60 -19.26 -29.93
CA ASP A 77 5.19 -19.96 -31.15
C ASP A 77 5.67 -21.42 -31.05
N PRO A 78 4.88 -22.33 -30.43
CA PRO A 78 3.51 -22.10 -29.93
C PRO A 78 3.47 -21.40 -28.55
N GLY A 79 2.32 -20.79 -28.22
CA GLY A 79 1.99 -20.29 -26.89
C GLY A 79 1.19 -21.32 -26.07
N TYR A 80 0.84 -20.99 -24.83
CA TYR A 80 0.11 -21.90 -23.94
C TYR A 80 -0.89 -21.17 -23.04
N LEU A 81 -1.99 -21.84 -22.72
CA LEU A 81 -2.76 -21.57 -21.50
C LEU A 81 -2.28 -22.56 -20.44
N VAL A 82 -1.83 -22.06 -19.30
CA VAL A 82 -1.42 -22.87 -18.14
C VAL A 82 -2.40 -22.62 -17.00
N VAL A 83 -2.87 -23.69 -16.38
CA VAL A 83 -3.80 -23.62 -15.25
C VAL A 83 -3.14 -24.18 -14.01
N ILE A 84 -3.27 -23.43 -12.93
CA ILE A 84 -2.51 -23.60 -11.71
C ILE A 84 -3.50 -23.65 -10.56
N ASP A 85 -3.50 -24.75 -9.83
CA ASP A 85 -4.17 -24.88 -8.54
C ASP A 85 -3.41 -24.04 -7.50
N ILE A 86 -4.12 -23.05 -6.95
CA ILE A 86 -3.64 -22.15 -5.90
C ILE A 86 -4.49 -22.27 -4.62
N GLY A 87 -5.31 -23.32 -4.48
CA GLY A 87 -6.10 -23.56 -3.26
C GLY A 87 -5.23 -23.75 -2.01
N ASN A 88 -3.93 -23.99 -2.21
CA ASN A 88 -2.91 -23.66 -1.23
C ASN A 88 -1.86 -22.75 -1.86
N VAL A 89 -1.94 -21.45 -1.58
CA VAL A 89 -1.02 -20.43 -2.11
C VAL A 89 0.45 -20.67 -1.76
N PHE A 90 0.76 -21.42 -0.70
CA PHE A 90 2.14 -21.79 -0.34
C PHE A 90 2.69 -22.95 -1.17
N VAL A 91 1.82 -23.66 -1.91
CA VAL A 91 2.19 -24.81 -2.76
C VAL A 91 1.38 -24.77 -4.07
N PRO A 92 1.58 -23.75 -4.94
CA PRO A 92 0.90 -23.68 -6.22
C PRO A 92 1.38 -24.82 -7.13
N VAL A 93 0.45 -25.44 -7.85
CA VAL A 93 0.72 -26.60 -8.71
C VAL A 93 0.13 -26.40 -10.09
N GLU A 94 0.92 -26.59 -11.15
CA GLU A 94 0.40 -26.67 -12.53
C GLU A 94 -0.54 -27.89 -12.63
N SER A 95 -1.83 -27.63 -12.81
CA SER A 95 -2.90 -28.61 -12.96
C SER A 95 -2.98 -29.16 -14.38
N ASP A 96 -2.93 -28.27 -15.38
CA ASP A 96 -2.95 -28.61 -16.80
C ASP A 96 -2.33 -27.51 -17.68
N ARG A 97 -2.05 -27.86 -18.93
CA ARG A 97 -1.44 -27.00 -19.95
C ARG A 97 -1.96 -27.36 -21.33
N VAL A 98 -2.46 -26.35 -22.06
CA VAL A 98 -2.93 -26.50 -23.43
C VAL A 98 -2.13 -25.62 -24.38
N GLU A 99 -1.66 -26.20 -25.49
CA GLU A 99 -0.94 -25.51 -26.55
C GLU A 99 -1.90 -24.65 -27.40
N ILE A 100 -1.49 -23.42 -27.71
CA ILE A 100 -2.23 -22.47 -28.53
C ILE A 100 -1.33 -21.98 -29.66
N ALA A 101 -1.89 -21.90 -30.88
CA ALA A 101 -1.16 -21.45 -32.06
C ALA A 101 -0.96 -19.92 -32.07
N GLY A 102 -0.01 -19.41 -31.29
CA GLY A 102 0.40 -18.00 -31.28
C GLY A 102 0.65 -17.45 -29.88
N HIS A 103 1.12 -16.21 -29.80
CA HIS A 103 1.36 -15.59 -28.50
C HIS A 103 0.04 -15.17 -27.85
N VAL A 104 -0.16 -15.58 -26.60
CA VAL A 104 -1.29 -15.17 -25.76
C VAL A 104 -1.15 -13.70 -25.38
N ILE A 105 -2.16 -12.91 -25.71
CA ILE A 105 -2.19 -11.47 -25.47
C ILE A 105 -2.93 -11.16 -24.18
N ASP A 106 -4.13 -11.72 -24.03
CA ASP A 106 -5.02 -11.45 -22.90
C ASP A 106 -5.93 -12.66 -22.66
N ILE A 107 -6.36 -12.81 -21.41
CA ILE A 107 -7.20 -13.92 -20.94
C ILE A 107 -8.37 -13.35 -20.16
N PHE A 108 -9.54 -13.97 -20.27
CA PHE A 108 -10.66 -13.71 -19.39
C PHE A 108 -11.32 -15.01 -18.96
N VAL A 109 -11.75 -15.11 -17.71
CA VAL A 109 -12.47 -16.28 -17.18
C VAL A 109 -13.84 -15.83 -16.69
N LEU A 110 -14.88 -16.57 -17.07
CA LEU A 110 -16.23 -16.35 -16.56
C LEU A 110 -16.94 -17.70 -16.38
N GLY A 111 -17.17 -18.07 -15.12
CA GLY A 111 -17.75 -19.36 -14.76
C GLY A 111 -16.87 -20.51 -15.25
N SER A 112 -17.44 -21.43 -16.04
CA SER A 112 -16.73 -22.62 -16.54
C SER A 112 -15.92 -22.39 -17.82
N HIS A 113 -15.75 -21.14 -18.27
CA HIS A 113 -15.13 -20.85 -19.56
C HIS A 113 -13.94 -19.90 -19.43
N CYS A 114 -12.85 -20.25 -20.11
CA CYS A 114 -11.68 -19.40 -20.28
C CYS A 114 -11.57 -18.97 -21.75
N TYR A 115 -11.40 -17.67 -21.96
CA TYR A 115 -11.32 -17.04 -23.27
C TYR A 115 -9.91 -16.49 -23.45
N VAL A 116 -9.23 -16.87 -24.53
CA VAL A 116 -7.82 -16.54 -24.75
C VAL A 116 -7.66 -15.84 -26.09
N VAL A 117 -7.20 -14.59 -26.07
CA VAL A 117 -6.87 -13.82 -27.28
C VAL A 117 -5.41 -14.06 -27.67
N ILE A 118 -5.16 -14.25 -28.95
CA ILE A 118 -3.81 -14.43 -29.51
C ILE A 118 -3.39 -13.31 -30.46
N THR A 119 -2.12 -13.29 -30.86
CA THR A 119 -1.49 -12.20 -31.64
C THR A 119 -2.18 -11.90 -32.97
N ASP A 120 -2.78 -12.88 -33.63
CA ASP A 120 -3.49 -12.67 -34.90
C ASP A 120 -4.88 -12.04 -34.70
N GLY A 121 -5.29 -11.85 -33.43
CA GLY A 121 -6.55 -11.24 -33.00
C GLY A 121 -7.68 -12.22 -32.75
N ASP A 122 -7.52 -13.46 -33.23
CA ASP A 122 -8.43 -14.57 -32.95
C ASP A 122 -8.52 -14.86 -31.45
N PHE A 123 -9.64 -15.45 -31.03
CA PHE A 123 -9.76 -15.96 -29.67
C PHE A 123 -10.27 -17.39 -29.61
N TRP A 124 -9.76 -18.12 -28.62
CA TRP A 124 -10.13 -19.48 -28.28
C TRP A 124 -11.03 -19.51 -27.06
N ILE A 125 -11.93 -20.48 -27.00
CA ILE A 125 -12.79 -20.74 -25.84
C ILE A 125 -12.47 -22.14 -25.32
N PHE A 126 -12.16 -22.21 -24.03
CA PHE A 126 -11.85 -23.44 -23.32
C PHE A 126 -12.91 -23.73 -22.25
N ASP A 127 -13.31 -24.98 -22.13
CA ASP A 127 -14.00 -25.48 -20.94
C ASP A 127 -12.95 -25.72 -19.84
N VAL A 128 -13.12 -25.04 -18.73
CA VAL A 128 -12.24 -25.11 -17.55
C VAL A 128 -12.98 -25.60 -16.31
N THR A 129 -14.10 -26.30 -16.49
CA THR A 129 -14.86 -26.92 -15.39
C THR A 129 -14.00 -27.91 -14.59
N ASP A 130 -13.14 -28.66 -15.28
CA ASP A 130 -12.13 -29.53 -14.66
C ASP A 130 -10.74 -28.91 -14.92
N PRO A 131 -10.10 -28.28 -13.91
CA PRO A 131 -8.82 -27.61 -14.10
C PRO A 131 -7.66 -28.57 -14.42
N TYR A 132 -7.87 -29.88 -14.30
CA TYR A 132 -6.88 -30.92 -14.65
C TYR A 132 -7.08 -31.51 -16.06
N ASN A 133 -8.13 -31.11 -16.77
CA ASN A 133 -8.41 -31.57 -18.13
C ASN A 133 -9.16 -30.50 -18.92
N ILE A 134 -8.40 -29.55 -19.44
CA ILE A 134 -8.93 -28.39 -20.16
C ILE A 134 -9.15 -28.75 -21.63
N GLU A 135 -10.32 -28.40 -22.15
CA GLU A 135 -10.71 -28.73 -23.51
C GLU A 135 -11.01 -27.49 -24.32
N SER A 136 -10.46 -27.39 -25.55
CA SER A 136 -10.89 -26.36 -26.49
C SER A 136 -12.27 -26.72 -27.05
N ILE A 137 -13.23 -25.82 -26.84
CA ILE A 137 -14.63 -26.03 -27.24
C ILE A 137 -15.07 -25.06 -28.34
N GLY A 138 -14.35 -23.96 -28.52
CA GLY A 138 -14.74 -22.87 -29.41
C GLY A 138 -13.56 -22.08 -29.93
N PHE A 139 -13.81 -21.39 -31.04
CA PHE A 139 -12.84 -20.51 -31.67
C PHE A 139 -13.59 -19.47 -32.52
N PHE A 140 -13.07 -18.26 -32.59
CA PHE A 140 -13.61 -17.20 -33.42
C PHE A 140 -12.48 -16.41 -34.09
N SER A 141 -12.54 -16.32 -35.42
CA SER A 141 -11.56 -15.55 -36.20
C SER A 141 -11.91 -14.07 -36.23
N VAL A 142 -10.91 -13.22 -36.00
CA VAL A 142 -11.05 -11.77 -36.06
C VAL A 142 -10.22 -11.24 -37.23
N GLU A 143 -10.82 -10.46 -38.13
CA GLU A 143 -10.11 -9.86 -39.28
C GLU A 143 -9.30 -8.60 -38.90
N SER A 144 -8.71 -8.58 -37.71
CA SER A 144 -8.02 -7.43 -37.10
C SER A 144 -7.19 -7.87 -35.90
N TYR A 145 -6.24 -7.04 -35.45
CA TYR A 145 -5.45 -7.32 -34.26
C TYR A 145 -6.22 -6.97 -32.99
N THR A 146 -6.40 -7.95 -32.10
CA THR A 146 -7.08 -7.77 -30.81
C THR A 146 -6.06 -7.60 -29.69
N ARG A 147 -6.33 -6.68 -28.76
CA ARG A 147 -5.45 -6.33 -27.63
C ARG A 147 -6.00 -6.71 -26.28
N THR A 148 -7.31 -6.76 -26.15
CA THR A 148 -7.97 -6.96 -24.87
C THR A 148 -9.30 -7.66 -25.06
N ILE A 149 -9.70 -8.43 -24.05
CA ILE A 149 -10.97 -9.12 -23.98
C ILE A 149 -11.67 -8.80 -22.66
N PHE A 150 -12.98 -8.64 -22.72
CA PHE A 150 -13.84 -8.60 -21.54
C PHE A 150 -15.05 -9.49 -21.79
N VAL A 151 -15.50 -10.23 -20.78
CA VAL A 151 -16.68 -11.10 -20.93
C VAL A 151 -17.70 -10.77 -19.86
N GLU A 152 -18.93 -10.52 -20.27
CA GLU A 152 -20.07 -10.31 -19.37
C GLU A 152 -21.23 -11.19 -19.84
N ASN A 153 -21.74 -12.04 -18.95
CA ASN A 153 -22.78 -13.02 -19.27
C ASN A 153 -22.37 -13.94 -20.44
N ASN A 154 -23.07 -13.85 -21.58
CA ASN A 154 -22.77 -14.62 -22.79
C ASN A 154 -22.18 -13.74 -23.92
N LEU A 155 -21.66 -12.55 -23.58
CA LEU A 155 -21.12 -11.61 -24.56
C LEU A 155 -19.62 -11.42 -24.31
N VAL A 156 -18.86 -11.59 -25.39
CA VAL A 156 -17.44 -11.27 -25.47
C VAL A 156 -17.28 -9.90 -26.14
N TYR A 157 -16.53 -9.02 -25.49
CA TYR A 157 -16.18 -7.69 -25.96
C TYR A 157 -14.70 -7.67 -26.30
N LEU A 158 -14.36 -7.39 -27.57
CA LEU A 158 -12.99 -7.38 -28.04
C LEU A 158 -12.57 -5.96 -28.41
N GLY A 159 -11.45 -5.53 -27.84
CA GLY A 159 -10.78 -4.29 -28.21
C GLY A 159 -9.73 -4.58 -29.26
N SER A 160 -9.96 -4.09 -30.47
CA SER A 160 -9.11 -4.36 -31.62
C SER A 160 -8.63 -3.07 -32.29
N TYR A 161 -7.73 -3.19 -33.27
CA TYR A 161 -7.20 -2.07 -34.04
C TYR A 161 -8.27 -1.34 -34.87
N ASP A 162 -9.35 -2.02 -35.22
CA ASP A 162 -10.49 -1.50 -35.99
C ASP A 162 -11.68 -1.10 -35.11
N GLY A 163 -11.58 -1.26 -33.78
CA GLY A 163 -12.58 -0.79 -32.82
C GLY A 163 -13.09 -1.88 -31.88
N LEU A 164 -14.35 -1.72 -31.44
CA LEU A 164 -14.98 -2.58 -30.43
C LEU A 164 -15.89 -3.59 -31.14
N ARG A 165 -15.64 -4.88 -30.91
CA ARG A 165 -16.48 -5.98 -31.41
C ARG A 165 -17.25 -6.63 -30.27
N ILE A 166 -18.51 -6.99 -30.52
CA ILE A 166 -19.37 -7.74 -29.59
C ILE A 166 -19.72 -9.08 -30.23
N VAL A 167 -19.39 -10.17 -29.56
CA VAL A 167 -19.62 -11.54 -30.01
C VAL A 167 -20.49 -12.28 -29.00
N ASP A 168 -21.56 -12.89 -29.48
CA ASP A 168 -22.40 -13.80 -28.70
C ASP A 168 -21.74 -15.17 -28.62
N VAL A 169 -21.51 -15.64 -27.38
CA VAL A 169 -20.96 -16.94 -27.05
C VAL A 169 -21.93 -17.81 -26.25
N SER A 170 -23.24 -17.53 -26.36
CA SER A 170 -24.29 -18.37 -25.74
C SER A 170 -24.22 -19.83 -26.18
N ASP A 171 -23.71 -20.09 -27.39
CA ASP A 171 -23.19 -21.38 -27.82
C ASP A 171 -21.68 -21.22 -28.08
N PRO A 172 -20.80 -21.62 -27.14
CA PRO A 172 -19.36 -21.43 -27.28
C PRO A 172 -18.77 -22.22 -28.47
N THR A 173 -19.48 -23.25 -28.96
CA THR A 173 -19.03 -24.02 -30.12
C THR A 173 -19.31 -23.32 -31.45
N ASN A 174 -20.16 -22.27 -31.43
CA ASN A 174 -20.50 -21.49 -32.60
C ASN A 174 -20.68 -19.99 -32.24
N PRO A 175 -19.59 -19.29 -31.91
CA PRO A 175 -19.65 -17.85 -31.59
C PRO A 175 -20.14 -17.03 -32.79
N ASN A 176 -20.94 -16.00 -32.52
CA ASN A 176 -21.54 -15.17 -33.57
C ASN A 176 -21.37 -13.67 -33.27
N GLU A 177 -20.80 -12.92 -34.21
CA GLU A 177 -20.70 -11.47 -34.10
C GLU A 177 -22.08 -10.79 -34.12
N LEU A 178 -22.33 -9.93 -33.13
CA LEU A 178 -23.54 -9.12 -33.02
C LEU A 178 -23.36 -7.70 -33.56
N GLY A 179 -22.14 -7.17 -33.47
CA GLY A 179 -21.80 -5.88 -34.03
C GLY A 179 -20.35 -5.46 -33.85
N LEU A 180 -19.98 -4.49 -34.67
CA LEU A 180 -18.66 -3.86 -34.69
C LEU A 180 -18.84 -2.34 -34.70
N TYR A 181 -18.34 -1.69 -33.68
CA TYR A 181 -18.12 -0.25 -33.67
C TYR A 181 -16.76 0.04 -34.30
N TYR A 182 -16.78 0.62 -35.51
CA TYR A 182 -15.55 1.00 -36.20
C TYR A 182 -14.89 2.22 -35.53
N SER A 183 -13.64 2.05 -35.13
CA SER A 183 -12.74 3.09 -34.65
C SER A 183 -11.48 3.12 -35.52
N TYR A 184 -10.94 4.31 -35.77
CA TYR A 184 -9.61 4.47 -36.39
C TYR A 184 -8.47 4.46 -35.36
N LEU A 185 -8.83 4.39 -34.08
CA LEU A 185 -7.90 4.37 -32.96
C LEU A 185 -7.98 2.98 -32.31
N GLN A 186 -6.81 2.40 -32.08
CA GLN A 186 -6.65 1.10 -31.44
C GLN A 186 -7.21 1.14 -30.03
N ILE A 187 -8.04 0.17 -29.67
CA ILE A 187 -8.52 -0.01 -28.31
C ILE A 187 -7.49 -0.87 -27.56
N GLU A 188 -6.89 -0.31 -26.50
CA GLU A 188 -5.84 -0.96 -25.71
C GLU A 188 -6.40 -1.66 -24.47
N SER A 189 -7.51 -1.17 -23.92
CA SER A 189 -8.14 -1.73 -22.73
C SER A 189 -9.63 -1.43 -22.74
N ILE A 190 -10.43 -2.37 -22.21
CA ILE A 190 -11.88 -2.28 -22.09
C ILE A 190 -12.28 -2.62 -20.66
N HIS A 191 -13.24 -1.87 -20.13
CA HIS A 191 -14.06 -2.30 -18.99
C HIS A 191 -15.53 -2.18 -19.34
N ILE A 192 -16.34 -3.16 -18.95
CA ILE A 192 -17.79 -3.14 -19.13
C ILE A 192 -18.46 -3.04 -17.77
N ARG A 193 -19.42 -2.12 -17.62
CA ARG A 193 -20.22 -1.99 -16.41
C ARG A 193 -21.60 -1.44 -16.75
N ASN A 194 -22.65 -2.15 -16.33
CA ASN A 194 -24.04 -1.70 -16.44
C ASN A 194 -24.45 -1.31 -17.87
N GLY A 195 -24.03 -2.09 -18.87
CA GLY A 195 -24.34 -1.81 -20.28
C GLY A 195 -23.59 -0.61 -20.88
N LEU A 196 -22.52 -0.15 -20.21
CA LEU A 196 -21.57 0.84 -20.73
C LEU A 196 -20.21 0.19 -20.97
N ALA A 197 -19.58 0.53 -22.09
CA ALA A 197 -18.19 0.20 -22.39
C ALA A 197 -17.31 1.43 -22.16
N TYR A 198 -16.30 1.27 -21.32
CA TYR A 198 -15.22 2.22 -21.08
C TYR A 198 -14.04 1.76 -21.93
N LEU A 199 -13.65 2.58 -22.91
CA LEU A 199 -12.67 2.23 -23.92
C LEU A 199 -11.46 3.16 -23.79
N CYS A 200 -10.29 2.59 -23.50
CA CYS A 200 -9.03 3.30 -23.62
C CYS A 200 -8.47 3.08 -25.02
N HIS A 201 -8.21 4.18 -25.73
CA HIS A 201 -7.60 4.15 -27.06
C HIS A 201 -6.58 5.30 -27.18
N ASP A 202 -5.77 5.33 -28.24
CA ASP A 202 -4.68 6.33 -28.44
C ASP A 202 -5.07 7.83 -28.27
N GLY A 203 -6.36 8.13 -28.34
CA GLY A 203 -6.93 9.47 -28.22
C GLY A 203 -7.56 9.77 -26.85
N GLY A 204 -7.54 8.82 -25.92
CA GLY A 204 -8.03 8.93 -24.56
C GLY A 204 -9.13 7.93 -24.19
N LEU A 205 -9.96 8.34 -23.24
CA LEU A 205 -11.12 7.59 -22.80
C LEU A 205 -12.33 7.90 -23.68
N MET A 206 -13.07 6.86 -24.05
CA MET A 206 -14.38 6.97 -24.66
C MET A 206 -15.38 6.07 -23.93
N ILE A 207 -16.51 6.63 -23.54
CA ILE A 207 -17.58 5.89 -22.85
C ILE A 207 -18.75 5.71 -23.82
N VAL A 208 -19.14 4.46 -24.03
CA VAL A 208 -20.11 4.06 -25.06
C VAL A 208 -21.24 3.26 -24.43
N ASP A 209 -22.48 3.63 -24.73
CA ASP A 209 -23.65 2.81 -24.46
C ASP A 209 -23.70 1.63 -25.45
N ILE A 210 -23.72 0.42 -24.89
CA ILE A 210 -23.69 -0.87 -25.61
C ILE A 210 -24.95 -1.71 -25.36
N HIS A 211 -26.03 -1.15 -24.81
CA HIS A 211 -27.29 -1.89 -24.61
C HIS A 211 -27.86 -2.47 -25.91
N ASN A 212 -27.53 -1.83 -27.06
CA ASN A 212 -27.81 -2.37 -28.38
C ASN A 212 -26.49 -2.68 -29.10
N PRO A 213 -26.11 -3.96 -29.26
CA PRO A 213 -24.81 -4.32 -29.83
C PRO A 213 -24.67 -3.96 -31.31
N SER A 214 -25.76 -3.64 -32.00
CA SER A 214 -25.74 -3.18 -33.39
C SER A 214 -25.85 -1.64 -33.52
N SER A 215 -25.96 -0.91 -32.42
CA SER A 215 -26.12 0.55 -32.42
C SER A 215 -25.48 1.18 -31.18
N PHE A 216 -24.28 1.71 -31.37
CA PHE A 216 -23.47 2.31 -30.32
C PHE A 216 -23.76 3.80 -30.17
N THR A 217 -23.87 4.29 -28.93
CA THR A 217 -24.01 5.72 -28.63
C THR A 217 -22.87 6.18 -27.74
N ILE A 218 -22.14 7.20 -28.15
CA ILE A 218 -21.06 7.77 -27.36
C ILE A 218 -21.65 8.72 -26.33
N LEU A 219 -21.41 8.45 -25.05
CA LEU A 219 -21.92 9.26 -23.94
C LEU A 219 -20.93 10.36 -23.57
N GLY A 220 -19.66 9.98 -23.39
CA GLY A 220 -18.61 10.87 -22.90
C GLY A 220 -17.25 10.55 -23.50
N ARG A 221 -16.35 11.54 -23.43
CA ARG A 221 -14.96 11.44 -23.89
C ARG A 221 -14.07 12.26 -22.97
N TYR A 222 -12.89 11.73 -22.67
CA TYR A 222 -11.82 12.49 -22.03
C TYR A 222 -10.54 12.32 -22.86
N GLY A 223 -9.98 13.44 -23.32
CA GLY A 223 -8.82 13.43 -24.22
C GLY A 223 -7.53 13.19 -23.45
N ILE A 224 -6.89 12.04 -23.69
CA ILE A 224 -5.60 11.69 -23.10
C ILE A 224 -4.70 11.30 -24.27
N ILE A 225 -3.75 12.16 -24.61
CA ILE A 225 -2.87 11.91 -25.74
C ILE A 225 -1.94 10.75 -25.35
N GLY A 226 -1.93 9.70 -26.16
CA GLY A 226 -1.07 8.53 -25.94
C GLY A 226 -1.51 7.63 -24.79
N ALA A 227 -2.82 7.59 -24.47
CA ALA A 227 -3.34 6.60 -23.53
C ALA A 227 -2.92 5.19 -23.97
N SER A 228 -2.30 4.43 -23.07
CA SER A 228 -1.68 3.15 -23.41
C SER A 228 -1.66 2.15 -22.24
N GLY A 229 -1.99 0.91 -22.58
CA GLY A 229 -1.57 -0.29 -21.84
C GLY A 229 -2.39 -0.74 -20.63
N GLY A 230 -3.51 -0.11 -20.26
CA GLY A 230 -4.41 -0.66 -19.24
C GLY A 230 -5.27 0.39 -18.53
N MET A 231 -6.44 -0.05 -18.06
CA MET A 231 -7.32 0.70 -17.16
C MET A 231 -7.64 -0.14 -15.92
N CYS A 232 -7.72 0.52 -14.77
CA CYS A 232 -8.24 -0.08 -13.55
C CYS A 232 -9.48 0.73 -13.11
N LEU A 233 -10.62 0.05 -13.01
CA LEU A 233 -11.90 0.64 -12.63
C LEU A 233 -12.22 0.24 -11.18
N PHE A 234 -12.48 1.22 -10.33
CA PHE A 234 -12.95 1.02 -8.96
C PHE A 234 -14.08 2.00 -8.67
N ASP A 235 -15.30 1.48 -8.50
CA ASP A 235 -16.51 2.30 -8.42
C ASP A 235 -16.51 3.40 -9.50
N ASP A 236 -16.64 4.67 -9.12
CA ASP A 236 -16.67 5.78 -10.06
C ASP A 236 -15.30 6.41 -10.33
N ILE A 237 -14.22 5.72 -9.94
CA ILE A 237 -12.85 6.12 -10.17
C ILE A 237 -12.22 5.24 -11.25
N LEU A 238 -11.63 5.87 -12.25
CA LEU A 238 -10.96 5.18 -13.34
C LEU A 238 -9.50 5.64 -13.43
N PHE A 239 -8.59 4.69 -13.24
CA PHE A 239 -7.16 4.85 -13.45
C PHE A 239 -6.86 4.54 -14.92
N VAL A 240 -6.33 5.52 -15.66
CA VAL A 240 -5.98 5.37 -17.07
C VAL A 240 -4.51 5.69 -17.27
N ARG A 241 -3.77 4.75 -17.85
CA ARG A 241 -2.36 4.96 -18.17
C ARG A 241 -2.18 5.64 -19.50
N TYR A 242 -1.11 6.43 -19.60
CA TYR A 242 -0.73 7.09 -20.84
C TYR A 242 0.78 7.26 -20.98
N HIS A 243 1.27 7.29 -22.23
CA HIS A 243 2.67 7.41 -22.61
C HIS A 243 3.61 6.39 -21.96
N TYR A 244 3.11 5.23 -21.54
CA TYR A 244 3.80 4.20 -20.77
C TYR A 244 4.30 4.60 -19.37
N THR A 245 4.38 5.91 -19.07
CA THR A 245 5.01 6.47 -17.87
C THR A 245 4.07 7.36 -17.04
N GLY A 246 2.90 7.68 -17.57
CA GLY A 246 1.91 8.58 -16.97
C GLY A 246 0.65 7.87 -16.52
N LEU A 247 -0.02 8.44 -15.54
CA LEU A 247 -1.32 8.02 -15.05
C LEU A 247 -2.25 9.23 -14.94
N VAL A 248 -3.48 9.09 -15.41
CA VAL A 248 -4.57 10.03 -15.09
C VAL A 248 -5.64 9.28 -14.29
N VAL A 249 -6.18 9.95 -13.28
CA VAL A 249 -7.27 9.46 -12.46
C VAL A 249 -8.49 10.29 -12.78
N LEU A 250 -9.56 9.60 -13.18
CA LEU A 250 -10.80 10.21 -13.65
C LEU A 250 -11.93 9.86 -12.70
N ASN A 251 -12.80 10.83 -12.42
CA ASN A 251 -14.13 10.57 -11.91
C ASN A 251 -15.08 10.34 -13.09
N ILE A 252 -15.80 9.22 -13.04
CA ILE A 252 -16.73 8.77 -14.10
C ILE A 252 -18.14 8.50 -13.57
N SER A 253 -18.50 9.10 -12.43
CA SER A 253 -19.84 9.02 -11.83
C SER A 253 -20.94 9.55 -12.76
N ASP A 254 -20.60 10.54 -13.59
CA ASP A 254 -21.38 10.93 -14.77
C ASP A 254 -20.67 10.45 -16.05
N PRO A 255 -21.17 9.37 -16.71
CA PRO A 255 -20.59 8.84 -17.95
C PRO A 255 -20.56 9.84 -19.12
N SER A 256 -21.33 10.93 -19.05
CA SER A 256 -21.35 11.97 -20.08
C SER A 256 -20.33 13.08 -19.86
N ASP A 257 -19.81 13.21 -18.64
CA ASP A 257 -18.82 14.21 -18.23
C ASP A 257 -17.67 13.59 -17.40
N PRO A 258 -16.91 12.64 -17.98
CA PRO A 258 -15.72 12.12 -17.34
C PRO A 258 -14.71 13.26 -17.17
N HIS A 259 -14.21 13.47 -15.96
CA HIS A 259 -13.28 14.55 -15.68
C HIS A 259 -12.14 14.11 -14.77
N GLU A 260 -11.01 14.78 -14.95
CA GLU A 260 -9.79 14.52 -14.21
C GLU A 260 -9.89 14.99 -12.76
N ILE A 261 -9.47 14.11 -11.86
CA ILE A 261 -9.30 14.39 -10.44
C ILE A 261 -7.84 14.26 -10.00
N GLY A 262 -6.98 13.64 -10.82
CA GLY A 262 -5.53 13.59 -10.62
C GLY A 262 -4.76 13.26 -11.89
N ASN A 263 -3.54 13.75 -11.98
CA ASN A 263 -2.65 13.52 -13.11
C ASN A 263 -1.20 13.40 -12.63
N TYR A 264 -0.56 12.32 -13.06
CA TYR A 264 0.74 11.87 -12.59
C TYR A 264 1.64 11.62 -13.78
N GLU A 265 2.32 12.67 -14.23
CA GLU A 265 3.43 12.54 -15.16
C GLU A 265 4.68 12.09 -14.39
N GLN A 266 5.00 10.81 -14.48
CA GLN A 266 6.33 10.37 -14.09
C GLN A 266 7.28 10.63 -15.27
N TYR A 267 8.20 11.57 -15.11
CA TYR A 267 9.30 11.83 -16.06
C TYR A 267 10.41 10.77 -15.95
N SER A 268 10.03 9.51 -15.84
CA SER A 268 10.92 8.36 -15.74
C SER A 268 10.72 7.42 -16.92
N TRP A 269 11.68 6.54 -17.21
CA TRP A 269 11.58 5.53 -18.27
C TRP A 269 10.86 4.27 -17.79
N ILE A 270 9.97 4.40 -16.81
CA ILE A 270 9.25 3.29 -16.17
C ILE A 270 8.06 2.93 -17.06
N TYR A 271 7.99 1.66 -17.46
CA TYR A 271 6.90 1.14 -18.28
C TYR A 271 5.89 0.44 -17.39
N PHE A 272 4.67 0.96 -17.34
CA PHE A 272 3.55 0.29 -16.68
C PHE A 272 2.89 -0.71 -17.64
N PHE A 273 2.82 -1.99 -17.25
CA PHE A 273 2.21 -3.09 -18.02
C PHE A 273 0.83 -3.50 -17.54
N ASP A 274 0.57 -3.39 -16.25
CA ASP A 274 -0.75 -3.63 -15.66
C ASP A 274 -0.91 -2.92 -14.31
N MET A 275 -2.12 -2.87 -13.76
CA MET A 275 -2.44 -2.20 -12.49
C MET A 275 -3.47 -2.99 -11.67
N TYR A 276 -3.25 -3.04 -10.36
CA TYR A 276 -4.22 -3.55 -9.39
C TYR A 276 -4.43 -2.53 -8.27
N PHE A 277 -5.67 -2.35 -7.86
CA PHE A 277 -6.07 -1.45 -6.79
C PHE A 277 -6.77 -2.25 -5.69
N ASP A 278 -6.27 -2.19 -4.46
CA ASP A 278 -6.80 -2.93 -3.32
C ASP A 278 -7.84 -2.14 -2.50
N GLY A 279 -7.95 -0.82 -2.73
CA GLY A 279 -8.76 0.10 -1.92
C GLY A 279 -7.95 1.25 -1.28
N ASN A 280 -6.69 1.01 -0.94
CA ASN A 280 -5.77 1.96 -0.29
C ASN A 280 -4.50 2.22 -1.11
N PHE A 281 -3.99 1.19 -1.78
CA PHE A 281 -2.81 1.18 -2.62
C PHE A 281 -3.12 0.83 -4.08
N LEU A 282 -2.43 1.52 -4.97
CA LEU A 282 -2.37 1.19 -6.39
C LEU A 282 -1.02 0.54 -6.69
N PHE A 283 -1.07 -0.72 -7.12
CA PHE A 283 0.08 -1.52 -7.51
C PHE A 283 0.25 -1.46 -9.03
N PHE A 284 1.45 -1.14 -9.48
CA PHE A 284 1.81 -1.15 -10.89
C PHE A 284 2.78 -2.28 -11.19
N ALA A 285 2.47 -3.06 -12.22
CA ALA A 285 3.47 -3.91 -12.87
C ALA A 285 4.42 -3.03 -13.72
N GLY A 286 5.56 -2.64 -13.14
CA GLY A 286 6.52 -1.67 -13.69
C GLY A 286 7.60 -2.27 -14.61
N GLY A 287 7.48 -3.54 -15.01
CA GLY A 287 8.47 -4.21 -15.85
C GLY A 287 9.85 -4.22 -15.20
N LEU A 288 10.85 -3.56 -15.81
CA LEU A 288 12.24 -3.52 -15.30
C LEU A 288 12.41 -2.88 -13.92
N TYR A 289 11.35 -2.31 -13.35
CA TYR A 289 11.33 -1.65 -12.05
C TYR A 289 10.52 -2.43 -11.01
N GLY A 290 10.15 -3.69 -11.31
CA GLY A 290 9.38 -4.54 -10.41
C GLY A 290 7.94 -4.03 -10.22
N VAL A 291 7.41 -4.17 -9.01
CA VAL A 291 6.09 -3.64 -8.63
C VAL A 291 6.26 -2.29 -7.95
N LEU A 292 5.47 -1.29 -8.32
CA LEU A 292 5.50 0.04 -7.71
C LEU A 292 4.19 0.27 -6.95
N ILE A 293 4.29 0.78 -5.72
CA ILE A 293 3.15 0.92 -4.80
C ILE A 293 2.89 2.41 -4.57
N TYR A 294 1.66 2.84 -4.82
CA TYR A 294 1.22 4.22 -4.65
C TYR A 294 0.12 4.31 -3.61
N ASP A 295 0.27 5.20 -2.63
CA ASP A 295 -0.79 5.56 -1.69
C ASP A 295 -1.87 6.35 -2.45
N THR A 296 -3.13 5.95 -2.26
CA THR A 296 -4.29 6.52 -2.95
C THR A 296 -5.22 7.33 -2.05
N PHE A 297 -4.80 7.64 -0.82
CA PHE A 297 -5.56 8.42 0.15
C PHE A 297 -6.04 9.77 -0.43
N ASN A 298 -5.27 10.31 -1.38
CA ASN A 298 -5.69 11.46 -2.17
C ASN A 298 -5.47 11.23 -3.67
N PHE A 299 -6.56 10.95 -4.40
CA PHE A 299 -6.56 10.79 -5.86
C PHE A 299 -6.12 12.02 -6.66
N SER A 300 -5.95 13.19 -6.03
CA SER A 300 -5.34 14.37 -6.68
C SER A 300 -3.83 14.43 -6.52
N THR A 301 -3.27 13.68 -5.56
CA THR A 301 -1.83 13.56 -5.30
C THR A 301 -1.44 12.13 -4.85
N LEU A 302 -1.40 11.17 -5.78
CA LEU A 302 -0.78 9.86 -5.55
C LEU A 302 0.70 10.03 -5.23
N ILE A 303 1.14 9.33 -4.19
CA ILE A 303 2.52 9.32 -3.73
C ILE A 303 3.03 7.91 -3.87
N GLN A 304 4.17 7.72 -4.55
CA GLN A 304 4.84 6.43 -4.54
C GLN A 304 5.39 6.19 -3.13
N VAL A 305 4.90 5.14 -2.47
CA VAL A 305 5.27 4.74 -1.11
C VAL A 305 6.00 3.41 -1.09
N GLY A 306 6.13 2.73 -2.22
CA GLY A 306 6.87 1.47 -2.24
C GLY A 306 7.34 1.08 -3.61
N SER A 307 8.26 0.13 -3.61
CA SER A 307 8.68 -0.57 -4.80
C SER A 307 9.30 -1.91 -4.42
N PHE A 308 8.97 -2.94 -5.17
CA PHE A 308 9.44 -4.29 -4.95
C PHE A 308 10.11 -4.82 -6.22
N ASP A 309 11.43 -4.98 -6.17
CA ASP A 309 12.28 -5.38 -7.30
C ASP A 309 13.25 -6.48 -6.85
N GLU A 310 12.74 -7.70 -6.64
CA GLU A 310 13.59 -8.89 -6.48
C GLU A 310 14.01 -9.46 -7.84
N GLY A 311 14.18 -8.59 -8.84
CA GLY A 311 14.51 -8.95 -10.22
C GLY A 311 13.31 -9.27 -11.09
N PHE A 312 12.10 -8.88 -10.65
CA PHE A 312 10.88 -9.11 -11.40
C PHE A 312 10.79 -8.29 -12.67
N ARG A 313 10.08 -8.81 -13.66
CA ARG A 313 9.59 -8.05 -14.80
C ARG A 313 8.09 -8.27 -14.98
N PRO A 314 7.26 -7.79 -14.02
CA PRO A 314 5.85 -8.09 -14.01
C PRO A 314 5.17 -7.52 -15.26
N ARG A 315 4.27 -8.33 -15.82
CA ARG A 315 3.47 -8.05 -17.01
C ARG A 315 1.99 -7.98 -16.70
N GLY A 316 1.50 -8.94 -15.92
CA GLY A 316 0.13 -8.97 -15.43
C GLY A 316 0.13 -8.94 -13.89
N ILE A 317 -0.87 -8.28 -13.33
CA ILE A 317 -1.10 -8.18 -11.89
C ILE A 317 -2.59 -8.27 -11.59
N GLN A 318 -2.95 -9.06 -10.59
CA GLN A 318 -4.33 -9.14 -10.09
C GLN A 318 -4.32 -9.43 -8.60
N GLY A 319 -5.31 -8.93 -7.86
CA GLY A 319 -5.55 -9.38 -6.49
C GLY A 319 -6.87 -10.14 -6.34
N GLN A 320 -6.90 -11.03 -5.35
CA GLN A 320 -8.07 -11.77 -4.91
C GLN A 320 -7.86 -12.17 -3.45
N GLU A 321 -8.88 -11.99 -2.61
CA GLU A 321 -8.88 -12.44 -1.20
C GLU A 321 -7.62 -11.99 -0.42
N GLY A 322 -7.20 -10.74 -0.64
CA GLY A 322 -6.07 -10.14 0.07
C GLY A 322 -4.68 -10.56 -0.44
N TYR A 323 -4.60 -11.49 -1.39
CA TYR A 323 -3.37 -11.84 -2.09
C TYR A 323 -3.22 -11.04 -3.38
N ILE A 324 -1.96 -10.81 -3.78
CA ILE A 324 -1.58 -10.21 -5.06
C ILE A 324 -0.83 -11.27 -5.88
N TYR A 325 -1.31 -11.52 -7.09
CA TYR A 325 -0.76 -12.45 -8.06
C TYR A 325 -0.11 -11.68 -9.19
N LEU A 326 1.14 -12.02 -9.49
CA LEU A 326 1.91 -11.40 -10.57
C LEU A 326 2.39 -12.47 -11.53
N VAL A 327 2.38 -12.13 -12.81
CA VAL A 327 3.14 -12.90 -13.80
C VAL A 327 4.31 -12.08 -14.32
N ASP A 328 5.48 -12.69 -14.25
CA ASP A 328 6.74 -12.17 -14.75
C ASP A 328 7.09 -12.87 -16.06
N ASN A 329 7.47 -12.08 -17.07
CA ASN A 329 7.93 -12.57 -18.36
C ASN A 329 9.10 -13.56 -18.25
N ASP A 330 9.96 -13.39 -17.25
CA ASP A 330 11.21 -14.16 -17.14
C ASP A 330 11.14 -15.25 -16.06
N ASN A 331 10.28 -15.10 -15.04
CA ASN A 331 10.31 -15.94 -13.84
C ASN A 331 8.98 -16.65 -13.50
N GLY A 332 7.85 -16.26 -14.08
CA GLY A 332 6.57 -16.94 -13.91
C GLY A 332 5.62 -16.32 -12.90
N LEU A 333 4.85 -17.16 -12.20
CA LEU A 333 3.85 -16.74 -11.22
C LEU A 333 4.51 -16.41 -9.88
N TRP A 334 4.11 -15.29 -9.29
CA TRP A 334 4.46 -14.88 -7.94
C TRP A 334 3.20 -14.56 -7.15
N ILE A 335 3.20 -14.95 -5.88
CA ILE A 335 2.10 -14.70 -4.95
C ILE A 335 2.66 -13.88 -3.80
N LEU A 336 2.03 -12.75 -3.55
CA LEU A 336 2.39 -11.78 -2.54
C LEU A 336 1.23 -11.62 -1.56
N GLU A 337 1.57 -11.31 -0.32
CA GLU A 337 0.64 -10.79 0.67
C GLU A 337 1.02 -9.35 1.01
N HIS A 338 0.03 -8.59 1.47
CA HIS A 338 0.17 -7.22 1.89
C HIS A 338 -0.77 -6.92 3.06
N ASP A 339 -0.42 -5.93 3.86
CA ASP A 339 -1.25 -5.31 4.91
C ASP A 339 -1.62 -3.90 4.40
N CYS A 340 -2.89 -3.71 4.03
CA CYS A 340 -3.32 -2.54 3.27
C CYS A 340 -3.79 -1.34 4.11
N ASP A 341 -4.12 -1.50 5.39
CA ASP A 341 -4.44 -0.40 6.30
C ASP A 341 -3.40 -0.19 7.42
N GLN A 342 -2.39 -1.04 7.48
CA GLN A 342 -1.20 -0.94 8.31
C GLN A 342 -1.47 -1.17 9.80
N ASP A 343 -2.36 -2.10 10.10
CA ASP A 343 -2.77 -2.49 11.45
C ASP A 343 -2.03 -3.72 12.00
N GLU A 344 -1.08 -4.27 11.23
CA GLU A 344 -0.34 -5.52 11.51
C GLU A 344 -1.12 -6.82 11.23
N LEU A 345 -2.31 -6.75 10.64
CA LEU A 345 -3.07 -7.86 10.08
C LEU A 345 -2.92 -7.88 8.55
N TYR A 346 -2.36 -8.96 8.00
CA TYR A 346 -2.29 -9.07 6.54
C TYR A 346 -3.68 -9.22 5.93
N SER A 347 -3.92 -8.62 4.77
CA SER A 347 -5.27 -8.53 4.21
C SER A 347 -5.93 -9.86 3.91
N HIS A 348 -5.18 -10.90 3.56
CA HIS A 348 -5.76 -12.24 3.45
C HIS A 348 -6.32 -12.77 4.79
N ARG A 349 -5.69 -12.42 5.92
CA ARG A 349 -6.19 -12.73 7.28
C ARG A 349 -7.44 -11.94 7.60
N GLU A 350 -7.53 -10.68 7.18
CA GLU A 350 -8.72 -9.85 7.33
C GLU A 350 -9.92 -10.50 6.61
N TYR A 351 -9.73 -11.04 5.40
CA TYR A 351 -10.77 -11.84 4.72
C TYR A 351 -11.18 -13.11 5.50
N GLU A 352 -10.24 -13.76 6.21
CA GLU A 352 -10.52 -14.95 7.03
C GLU A 352 -11.28 -14.63 8.33
N VAL A 353 -10.93 -13.53 8.99
CA VAL A 353 -11.54 -13.07 10.24
C VAL A 353 -12.86 -12.34 9.98
N GLY A 354 -12.97 -11.67 8.83
CA GLY A 354 -14.12 -10.90 8.39
C GLY A 354 -14.00 -9.39 8.62
N THR A 355 -12.83 -8.89 9.01
CA THR A 355 -12.56 -7.46 9.15
C THR A 355 -12.39 -6.81 7.75
N PRO A 356 -12.76 -5.54 7.55
CA PRO A 356 -12.58 -4.85 6.28
C PRO A 356 -11.10 -4.53 6.04
N PRO A 357 -10.49 -4.98 4.92
CA PRO A 357 -9.04 -4.83 4.73
C PRO A 357 -8.48 -3.41 4.81
N ASN A 358 -9.34 -2.44 4.59
CA ASN A 358 -8.99 -1.03 4.47
C ASN A 358 -9.41 -0.23 5.69
N ASN A 359 -9.69 -0.88 6.83
CA ASN A 359 -10.13 -0.25 8.06
C ASN A 359 -9.43 -0.85 9.29
N PRO A 360 -8.44 -0.15 9.88
CA PRO A 360 -7.51 -0.73 10.85
C PRO A 360 -8.10 -0.91 12.27
N ASP A 361 -9.31 -0.41 12.49
CA ASP A 361 -10.01 -0.41 13.78
C ASP A 361 -11.52 -0.37 13.47
N ILE A 362 -12.18 -1.52 13.55
CA ILE A 362 -13.57 -1.67 13.10
C ILE A 362 -14.61 -1.29 14.16
N ASP A 363 -14.32 -1.44 15.44
CA ASP A 363 -15.24 -1.10 16.52
C ASP A 363 -14.96 0.26 17.19
N LEU A 364 -13.84 0.90 16.82
CA LEU A 364 -13.42 2.26 17.18
C LEU A 364 -13.08 2.44 18.66
N ASP A 365 -12.46 1.43 19.26
CA ASP A 365 -12.03 1.46 20.65
C ASP A 365 -10.56 1.87 20.85
N ASN A 366 -9.83 2.07 19.74
CA ASN A 366 -8.39 2.37 19.62
C ASN A 366 -7.43 1.20 19.84
N LEU A 367 -7.94 -0.03 20.00
CA LEU A 367 -7.20 -1.25 19.71
C LEU A 367 -7.38 -1.55 18.22
N LEU A 368 -6.29 -1.86 17.53
CA LEU A 368 -6.36 -2.15 16.10
C LEU A 368 -6.68 -3.62 15.86
N ASP A 369 -7.44 -3.93 14.80
CA ASP A 369 -7.92 -5.28 14.48
C ASP A 369 -6.78 -6.33 14.48
N GLY A 370 -5.60 -5.98 13.97
CA GLY A 370 -4.40 -6.82 14.00
C GLY A 370 -3.96 -7.27 15.39
N PRO A 371 -3.55 -6.36 16.31
CA PRO A 371 -3.29 -6.66 17.70
C PRO A 371 -4.41 -7.45 18.40
N GLU A 372 -5.67 -7.13 18.13
CA GLU A 372 -6.80 -7.88 18.69
C GLU A 372 -6.77 -9.35 18.27
N VAL A 373 -6.59 -9.61 16.98
CA VAL A 373 -6.58 -10.97 16.43
C VAL A 373 -5.31 -11.73 16.84
N GLU A 374 -4.14 -11.13 16.69
CA GLU A 374 -2.84 -11.82 16.75
C GLU A 374 -2.17 -11.77 18.14
N ILE A 375 -2.53 -10.81 19.01
CA ILE A 375 -1.86 -10.57 20.31
C ILE A 375 -2.81 -10.75 21.49
N TYR A 376 -3.90 -9.98 21.56
CA TYR A 376 -4.79 -9.92 22.73
C TYR A 376 -5.89 -10.98 22.69
N HIS A 377 -6.26 -11.43 21.49
CA HIS A 377 -7.33 -12.38 21.23
C HIS A 377 -8.71 -11.90 21.74
N THR A 378 -8.95 -10.59 21.64
CA THR A 378 -10.25 -9.91 21.79
C THR A 378 -11.12 -10.10 20.55
N ASP A 379 -12.38 -9.67 20.60
CA ASP A 379 -13.27 -9.66 19.43
C ASP A 379 -13.20 -8.30 18.73
N PRO A 380 -12.61 -8.20 17.52
CA PRO A 380 -12.43 -6.90 16.85
C PRO A 380 -13.74 -6.20 16.51
N PHE A 381 -14.88 -6.89 16.60
CA PHE A 381 -16.20 -6.30 16.38
C PHE A 381 -16.86 -5.79 17.67
N CYS A 382 -16.18 -5.88 18.81
CA CYS A 382 -16.73 -5.63 20.13
C CYS A 382 -15.75 -4.84 20.99
N ASN A 383 -16.03 -3.55 21.13
CA ASN A 383 -15.21 -2.56 21.83
C ASN A 383 -15.04 -2.78 23.35
N ASP A 384 -15.50 -3.91 23.88
CA ASP A 384 -15.52 -4.34 25.28
C ASP A 384 -15.81 -5.86 25.25
N SER A 385 -14.75 -6.64 25.09
CA SER A 385 -14.79 -8.09 24.83
C SER A 385 -15.28 -8.90 26.04
N ASP A 386 -15.04 -8.41 27.25
CA ASP A 386 -15.41 -9.10 28.48
C ASP A 386 -16.70 -8.56 29.16
N SER A 387 -17.25 -7.49 28.58
CA SER A 387 -18.50 -6.84 28.97
C SER A 387 -18.47 -6.25 30.39
N ASP A 388 -17.36 -5.68 30.82
CA ASP A 388 -17.20 -5.03 32.12
C ASP A 388 -17.40 -3.51 32.12
N ALA A 389 -17.65 -2.93 30.94
CA ALA A 389 -17.86 -1.52 30.63
C ALA A 389 -16.59 -0.67 30.48
N ILE A 390 -15.41 -1.27 30.48
CA ILE A 390 -14.15 -0.64 30.05
C ILE A 390 -13.83 -1.12 28.62
N PRO A 391 -13.40 -0.24 27.70
CA PRO A 391 -13.03 -0.67 26.35
C PRO A 391 -11.68 -1.39 26.28
N ASP A 392 -11.57 -2.42 25.43
CA ASP A 392 -10.36 -3.24 25.28
C ASP A 392 -9.12 -2.39 24.99
N GLY A 393 -9.26 -1.42 24.07
CA GLY A 393 -8.20 -0.47 23.73
C GLY A 393 -7.72 0.37 24.91
N TRP A 394 -8.63 0.76 25.81
CA TRP A 394 -8.25 1.49 27.02
C TRP A 394 -7.54 0.58 28.02
N GLU A 395 -8.05 -0.63 28.24
CA GLU A 395 -7.44 -1.61 29.15
C GLU A 395 -6.02 -1.95 28.74
N VAL A 396 -5.81 -2.21 27.44
CA VAL A 396 -4.47 -2.48 26.88
C VAL A 396 -3.53 -1.29 27.05
N GLU A 397 -4.00 -0.06 26.78
CA GLU A 397 -3.19 1.15 26.97
C GLU A 397 -2.77 1.36 28.45
N HIS A 398 -3.63 0.95 29.38
CA HIS A 398 -3.45 1.15 30.82
C HIS A 398 -2.90 -0.08 31.56
N GLY A 399 -2.64 -1.17 30.85
CA GLY A 399 -1.99 -2.38 31.38
C GLY A 399 -2.91 -3.34 32.12
N LEU A 400 -4.23 -3.24 31.89
CA LEU A 400 -5.24 -4.23 32.29
C LEU A 400 -5.35 -5.37 31.25
N ASP A 401 -6.14 -6.39 31.55
CA ASP A 401 -6.36 -7.56 30.68
C ASP A 401 -7.76 -7.49 30.06
N PRO A 402 -7.90 -7.19 28.74
CA PRO A 402 -9.19 -6.93 28.08
C PRO A 402 -10.13 -8.14 27.97
N LEU A 403 -9.73 -9.28 28.54
CA LEU A 403 -10.54 -10.51 28.62
C LEU A 403 -10.97 -10.83 30.06
N SER A 404 -10.70 -9.95 31.01
CA SER A 404 -10.87 -10.18 32.43
C SER A 404 -11.73 -9.10 33.09
N ASN A 405 -13.01 -9.45 33.35
CA ASN A 405 -13.98 -8.55 33.96
C ASN A 405 -13.53 -8.07 35.35
N ASP A 406 -12.79 -6.97 35.38
CA ASP A 406 -12.04 -6.46 36.51
C ASP A 406 -12.32 -4.97 36.78
N ALA A 407 -13.31 -4.39 36.09
CA ALA A 407 -13.88 -3.07 36.32
C ALA A 407 -14.13 -2.70 37.80
N HIS A 408 -14.37 -3.68 38.67
CA HIS A 408 -14.60 -3.50 40.10
C HIS A 408 -13.44 -3.96 41.00
N GLU A 409 -12.31 -4.34 40.40
CA GLU A 409 -11.04 -4.51 41.09
C GLU A 409 -10.32 -3.14 41.23
N ASP A 410 -9.32 -3.12 42.09
CA ASP A 410 -8.55 -1.93 42.50
C ASP A 410 -7.08 -2.34 42.33
N ALA A 411 -6.56 -2.17 41.11
CA ALA A 411 -5.33 -2.83 40.70
C ALA A 411 -4.08 -2.18 41.32
N ASP A 412 -4.14 -0.90 41.68
CA ASP A 412 -3.05 -0.16 42.32
C ASP A 412 -3.18 -0.04 43.86
N GLY A 413 -4.36 -0.30 44.41
CA GLY A 413 -4.65 -0.30 45.85
C GLY A 413 -4.92 1.08 46.44
N ASP A 414 -5.31 2.07 45.64
CA ASP A 414 -5.62 3.43 46.07
C ASP A 414 -7.08 3.63 46.53
N THR A 415 -7.93 2.60 46.32
CA THR A 415 -9.36 2.49 46.65
C THR A 415 -10.37 2.99 45.60
N LEU A 416 -9.92 3.52 44.47
CA LEU A 416 -10.73 3.60 43.25
C LEU A 416 -10.80 2.22 42.58
N ASP A 417 -11.89 1.95 41.87
CA ASP A 417 -11.97 0.76 41.01
C ASP A 417 -11.63 1.13 39.57
N ASN A 418 -11.15 0.15 38.79
CA ASN A 418 -10.67 0.35 37.42
C ASN A 418 -11.68 1.13 36.55
N LEU A 419 -12.98 0.85 36.70
CA LEU A 419 -14.04 1.53 35.96
C LEU A 419 -14.15 3.01 36.35
N PHE A 420 -14.03 3.32 37.64
CA PHE A 420 -14.05 4.70 38.09
C PHE A 420 -12.81 5.48 37.64
N GLU A 421 -11.67 4.82 37.55
CA GLU A 421 -10.45 5.41 37.02
C GLU A 421 -10.57 5.69 35.52
N PHE A 422 -11.16 4.77 34.76
CA PHE A 422 -11.56 5.01 33.36
C PHE A 422 -12.49 6.24 33.24
N GLU A 423 -13.49 6.38 34.12
CA GLU A 423 -14.39 7.54 34.13
C GLU A 423 -13.69 8.86 34.49
N LEU A 424 -12.64 8.82 35.32
CA LEU A 424 -11.84 9.99 35.72
C LEU A 424 -10.71 10.31 34.72
N GLY A 425 -10.29 9.33 33.91
CA GLY A 425 -9.10 9.42 33.08
C GLY A 425 -7.79 9.29 33.87
N THR A 426 -7.84 8.65 35.04
CA THR A 426 -6.67 8.33 35.88
C THR A 426 -6.11 6.95 35.52
N SER A 427 -4.95 6.59 36.08
CA SER A 427 -4.23 5.38 35.75
C SER A 427 -4.53 4.23 36.71
N PRO A 428 -5.14 3.11 36.23
CA PRO A 428 -5.54 1.98 37.08
C PRO A 428 -4.41 1.20 37.73
N ILE A 429 -3.17 1.53 37.38
CA ILE A 429 -1.97 0.85 37.85
C ILE A 429 -1.05 1.80 38.64
N LEU A 430 -1.44 3.07 38.83
CA LEU A 430 -0.66 4.09 39.52
C LEU A 430 -1.50 4.84 40.53
N VAL A 431 -1.17 4.62 41.81
CA VAL A 431 -1.80 5.29 42.98
C VAL A 431 -1.85 6.82 42.89
N ASP A 432 -1.01 7.44 42.06
CA ASP A 432 -0.80 8.89 41.93
C ASP A 432 -0.54 9.18 40.45
N SER A 433 -1.59 9.55 39.72
CA SER A 433 -1.58 9.68 38.27
C SER A 433 -0.74 10.86 37.77
N ASP A 434 -0.71 11.97 38.52
CA ASP A 434 0.00 13.19 38.12
C ASP A 434 1.40 13.35 38.78
N GLY A 435 1.69 12.52 39.78
CA GLY A 435 2.97 12.43 40.47
C GLY A 435 3.20 13.52 41.51
N ASP A 436 2.14 14.15 42.02
CA ASP A 436 2.22 15.26 42.97
C ASP A 436 2.29 14.83 44.45
N THR A 437 2.22 13.51 44.71
CA THR A 437 2.24 12.79 46.01
C THR A 437 0.91 12.59 46.72
N TYR A 438 -0.20 13.10 46.19
CA TYR A 438 -1.53 12.69 46.61
C TYR A 438 -2.01 11.51 45.77
N SER A 439 -2.98 10.74 46.27
CA SER A 439 -3.54 9.64 45.49
C SER A 439 -4.81 10.09 44.79
N ASP A 440 -5.15 9.42 43.70
CA ASP A 440 -6.29 9.78 42.87
C ASP A 440 -7.61 9.75 43.68
N ASP A 441 -7.82 8.73 44.51
CA ASP A 441 -8.95 8.68 45.47
C ASP A 441 -8.94 9.88 46.42
N TRP A 442 -7.77 10.26 46.94
CA TRP A 442 -7.67 11.34 47.92
C TRP A 442 -8.04 12.68 47.27
N GLU A 443 -7.54 12.94 46.07
CA GLU A 443 -7.78 14.18 45.35
C GLU A 443 -9.24 14.31 44.97
N TYR A 444 -9.81 13.24 44.37
CA TYR A 444 -11.22 13.16 44.04
C TYR A 444 -12.11 13.43 45.27
N ASN A 445 -11.84 12.76 46.39
CA ASN A 445 -12.63 12.91 47.61
C ASN A 445 -12.47 14.28 48.30
N ASN A 446 -11.39 15.01 48.02
CA ASN A 446 -11.16 16.37 48.54
C ASN A 446 -11.51 17.48 47.53
N GLY A 447 -11.94 17.12 46.32
CA GLY A 447 -12.36 18.04 45.27
C GLY A 447 -11.19 18.73 44.55
N PHE A 448 -10.04 18.06 44.50
CA PHE A 448 -8.89 18.41 43.66
C PHE A 448 -8.95 17.61 42.35
N ASP A 449 -8.14 17.99 41.37
CA ASP A 449 -8.07 17.36 40.05
C ASP A 449 -6.91 16.35 40.01
N PRO A 450 -7.18 15.01 40.00
CA PRO A 450 -6.15 13.96 40.01
C PRO A 450 -5.16 13.96 38.84
N LEU A 451 -5.37 14.86 37.86
CA LEU A 451 -4.54 15.00 36.67
C LEU A 451 -3.80 16.36 36.63
N ASP A 452 -3.91 17.20 37.66
CA ASP A 452 -3.23 18.49 37.76
C ASP A 452 -2.13 18.48 38.84
N PRO A 453 -0.85 18.32 38.47
CA PRO A 453 0.26 18.17 39.42
C PRO A 453 0.60 19.44 40.22
N PHE A 454 -0.26 20.45 40.16
CA PHE A 454 -0.20 21.69 40.91
C PHE A 454 -1.41 21.91 41.84
N ASP A 455 -2.36 20.98 41.88
CA ASP A 455 -3.55 20.96 42.74
C ASP A 455 -3.58 19.65 43.54
N PRO A 456 -3.63 19.65 44.88
CA PRO A 456 -3.73 20.79 45.76
C PRO A 456 -2.45 21.64 45.82
N PRO A 457 -2.57 22.98 45.96
CA PRO A 457 -1.41 23.85 46.08
C PRO A 457 -0.57 23.45 47.30
N VAL A 458 0.65 22.96 47.04
CA VAL A 458 1.60 22.42 48.01
C VAL A 458 1.61 23.20 49.33
N THR A 459 1.05 22.61 50.39
CA THR A 459 1.08 23.21 51.72
C THR A 459 2.43 22.92 52.38
N SER A 460 3.16 23.98 52.74
CA SER A 460 4.57 23.95 53.17
C SER A 460 4.84 23.29 54.54
N THR A 461 4.32 22.09 54.85
CA THR A 461 4.43 21.51 56.20
C THR A 461 4.75 20.02 56.30
N GLN A 462 5.55 19.45 55.38
CA GLN A 462 6.35 18.26 55.70
C GLN A 462 7.83 18.51 55.37
N PRO A 463 8.78 18.18 56.27
CA PRO A 463 10.20 18.36 56.01
C PRO A 463 10.59 17.36 54.93
N THR A 464 10.77 17.91 53.75
CA THR A 464 11.22 17.26 52.55
C THR A 464 12.52 16.48 52.86
N GLN A 465 12.46 15.14 52.88
CA GLN A 465 13.61 14.38 52.36
C GLN A 465 13.56 14.55 50.85
N ILE A 466 14.10 15.67 50.38
CA ILE A 466 14.44 15.85 48.96
C ILE A 466 15.50 14.78 48.68
N ALA A 467 15.10 13.63 48.16
CA ALA A 467 15.97 12.90 47.26
C ALA A 467 16.22 13.87 46.08
N GLN A 468 17.45 14.37 46.01
CA GLN A 468 17.86 15.47 45.16
C GLN A 468 17.45 15.25 43.69
N PRO A 469 17.08 16.30 42.93
CA PRO A 469 16.98 16.22 41.47
C PRO A 469 18.35 15.97 40.80
N ALA A 470 19.43 15.81 41.58
CA ALA A 470 20.72 15.36 41.10
C ALA A 470 20.79 13.83 40.89
N GLN A 471 19.95 13.02 41.56
CA GLN A 471 20.04 11.56 41.46
C GLN A 471 19.25 11.01 40.26
N LEU A 472 18.04 11.54 39.99
CA LEU A 472 17.24 11.16 38.82
C LEU A 472 17.90 11.58 37.49
N VAL A 473 18.58 12.74 37.49
CA VAL A 473 19.41 13.18 36.37
C VAL A 473 20.67 12.33 36.24
N LEU A 474 21.22 11.76 37.31
CA LEU A 474 22.35 10.82 37.24
C LEU A 474 21.93 9.41 36.79
N ASP A 475 20.70 8.97 37.07
CA ASP A 475 20.19 7.67 36.63
C ASP A 475 19.68 7.71 35.17
N LEU A 476 19.11 8.84 34.71
CA LEU A 476 18.81 9.05 33.27
C LEU A 476 20.08 9.32 32.43
N LEU A 477 21.10 9.98 33.00
CA LEU A 477 22.36 10.24 32.29
C LEU A 477 23.36 9.08 32.39
N GLY A 478 23.26 8.21 33.41
CA GLY A 478 24.19 7.09 33.64
C GLY A 478 24.14 6.03 32.54
N SER A 479 22.96 5.81 31.94
CA SER A 479 22.74 4.81 30.88
C SER A 479 23.18 5.29 29.49
N ASN A 480 23.16 6.62 29.25
CA ASN A 480 23.39 7.20 27.92
C ASN A 480 24.71 7.99 27.79
N TYR A 481 25.44 8.27 28.87
CA TYR A 481 26.69 9.05 28.79
C TYR A 481 27.82 8.33 28.04
N LEU A 482 27.92 7.00 28.15
CA LEU A 482 28.92 6.20 27.45
C LEU A 482 28.62 6.08 25.94
N LEU A 483 27.33 6.01 25.58
CA LEU A 483 26.86 6.01 24.19
C LEU A 483 27.08 7.37 23.52
N ILE A 484 26.76 8.47 24.22
CA ILE A 484 26.93 9.83 23.71
C ILE A 484 28.42 10.19 23.57
N LEU A 485 29.28 9.82 24.53
CA LEU A 485 30.73 9.98 24.39
C LEU A 485 31.33 9.06 23.32
N GLY A 486 30.76 7.86 23.13
CA GLY A 486 31.12 6.95 22.03
C GLY A 486 30.80 7.53 20.66
N LEU A 487 29.61 8.12 20.49
CA LEU A 487 29.16 8.78 19.26
C LEU A 487 29.95 10.06 18.97
N ILE A 488 30.21 10.90 19.97
CA ILE A 488 31.03 12.11 19.81
C ILE A 488 32.50 11.73 19.49
N GLY A 489 33.02 10.66 20.09
CA GLY A 489 34.33 10.11 19.76
C GLY A 489 34.41 9.57 18.34
N ALA A 490 33.39 8.84 17.89
CA ALA A 490 33.30 8.31 16.52
C ALA A 490 33.20 9.44 15.48
N ILE A 491 32.37 10.46 15.73
CA ILE A 491 32.24 11.64 14.87
C ILE A 491 33.54 12.45 14.82
N TRP A 492 34.27 12.56 15.94
CA TRP A 492 35.57 13.24 15.97
C TRP A 492 36.66 12.47 15.22
N ILE A 493 36.68 11.14 15.30
CA ILE A 493 37.61 10.29 14.54
C ILE A 493 37.29 10.34 13.03
N ILE A 494 36.02 10.31 12.64
CA ILE A 494 35.59 10.46 11.24
C ILE A 494 36.02 11.84 10.72
N TYR A 495 35.83 12.91 11.50
CA TYR A 495 36.22 14.27 11.10
C TYR A 495 37.73 14.43 10.92
N GLN A 496 38.56 13.78 11.75
CA GLN A 496 40.03 13.80 11.60
C GLN A 496 40.51 12.99 10.38
N TYR A 497 39.78 11.94 9.97
CA TYR A 497 40.12 11.14 8.78
C TYR A 497 39.63 11.77 7.47
N THR A 498 38.55 12.56 7.48
CA THR A 498 38.04 13.26 6.28
C THR A 498 38.69 14.63 6.04
N SER A 499 39.44 15.17 7.00
CA SER A 499 40.09 16.49 6.87
C SER A 499 41.60 16.43 6.59
N SER A 500 42.15 15.25 6.34
CA SER A 500 43.56 15.05 5.96
C SER A 500 43.73 14.46 4.56
N ASP A 501 43.02 14.97 3.56
CA ASP A 501 43.43 14.80 2.15
C ASP A 501 43.76 16.16 1.57
N SER A 502 45.02 16.56 1.77
CA SER A 502 45.65 17.61 0.99
C SER A 502 45.76 17.14 -0.46
N TYR A 503 45.08 17.88 -1.33
CA TYR A 503 45.22 17.91 -2.77
C TYR A 503 46.69 17.80 -3.20
N GLU A 504 47.12 16.61 -3.66
CA GLU A 504 48.31 16.44 -4.49
C GLU A 504 47.93 15.74 -5.80
N ASP A 505 48.17 16.47 -6.90
CA ASP A 505 48.09 16.01 -8.29
C ASP A 505 48.88 14.72 -8.52
N TYR A 506 48.28 13.69 -9.16
CA TYR A 506 48.98 12.73 -10.03
C TYR A 506 47.98 11.98 -10.96
N PRO A 507 48.43 11.38 -12.08
CA PRO A 507 47.76 11.48 -13.36
C PRO A 507 46.95 10.23 -13.73
N TYR A 508 46.11 10.42 -14.74
CA TYR A 508 45.29 9.42 -15.41
C TYR A 508 46.14 8.21 -15.91
N ASP A 509 45.91 7.03 -15.35
CA ASP A 509 46.05 5.77 -16.08
C ASP A 509 44.83 4.88 -15.87
N GLY A 510 44.38 4.27 -16.96
CA GLY A 510 43.22 3.39 -16.96
C GLY A 510 43.63 1.99 -16.56
N THR A 511 42.97 1.42 -15.56
CA THR A 511 42.39 0.06 -15.56
C THR A 511 41.85 -0.30 -14.16
N SER A 512 40.71 -1.00 -14.14
CA SER A 512 40.14 -1.79 -13.02
C SER A 512 39.63 -1.04 -11.79
N SER A 513 38.31 -0.83 -11.73
CA SER A 513 37.58 -0.57 -10.49
C SER A 513 37.11 -1.88 -9.85
N GLN A 514 37.89 -2.42 -8.90
CA GLN A 514 37.32 -3.21 -7.80
C GLN A 514 37.04 -2.24 -6.65
N ARG A 515 35.77 -1.91 -6.40
CA ARG A 515 35.37 -1.26 -5.15
C ARG A 515 35.06 -2.33 -4.12
N LYS A 516 35.97 -2.54 -3.17
CA LYS A 516 35.67 -3.19 -1.90
C LYS A 516 34.97 -2.17 -1.00
N TRP A 517 33.72 -2.44 -0.67
CA TRP A 517 33.02 -1.77 0.42
C TRP A 517 33.56 -2.33 1.74
N TYR A 518 34.12 -1.45 2.58
CA TYR A 518 34.29 -1.76 4.00
C TYR A 518 33.02 -1.30 4.70
N MET A 519 32.23 -2.26 5.20
CA MET A 519 31.19 -2.02 6.19
C MET A 519 31.86 -1.64 7.53
N LEU A 520 31.38 -0.56 8.14
CA LEU A 520 31.29 -0.40 9.58
C LEU A 520 30.02 0.39 9.89
#